data_AF-A0A379ABT2-F1
#
_entry.id   AF-A0A379ABT2-F1
#
_cell.length_a   1.000
_cell.length_b   1.000
_cell.length_c   1.000
_cell.angle_alpha   90.00
_cell.angle_beta   90.00
_cell.angle_gamma   90.00
#
_symmetry.space_group_name_H-M   'P 1'
#
loop_
_entity.id
_entity.type
_entity.pdbx_description
1 polymer ?
#
loop_
_entity_poly.entity_id
_entity_poly.type
_entity_poly.pdbx_seq_one_letter_code
_entity_poly.pdbx_strand_id
1 'polypeptide(L)'
;MIGAFYQPASVVIDTACLQTLPARELASGLAEVIKYGIILDGAFFQWLEQNLDALLALDEQALAYCIRRCCELKAKSWPPMNVKTVSGRC
;
A
#
# COMPACT_ATOMS: atom_id res chain seq x y z
N MET A 1 -7.04 25.68 8.75
CA MET A 1 -6.20 25.05 7.71
C MET A 1 -4.88 25.80 7.64
N ILE A 2 -3.88 25.33 8.39
CA ILE A 2 -2.49 25.80 8.27
C ILE A 2 -1.68 24.53 7.96
N GLY A 3 -0.86 24.55 6.92
CA GLY A 3 -0.04 23.42 6.51
C GLY A 3 1.02 23.86 5.49
N ALA A 4 2.06 23.04 5.35
CA ALA A 4 3.15 23.25 4.39
C ALA A 4 3.44 21.95 3.63
N PHE A 5 3.89 22.07 2.38
CA PHE A 5 4.32 20.92 1.58
C PHE A 5 5.79 20.62 1.88
N TYR A 6 6.06 19.52 2.59
CA TYR A 6 7.41 19.07 2.91
C TYR A 6 7.57 17.60 2.53
N GLN A 7 8.58 17.29 1.73
CA GLN A 7 8.83 15.92 1.27
C GLN A 7 9.75 15.19 2.26
N PRO A 8 9.41 13.96 2.66
CA PRO A 8 10.29 13.15 3.48
C PRO A 8 11.51 12.67 2.68
N ALA A 9 12.66 12.52 3.34
CA ALA A 9 13.87 11.97 2.72
C ALA A 9 13.73 10.48 2.36
N SER A 10 12.95 9.73 3.14
CA SER A 10 12.63 8.33 2.90
C SER A 10 11.36 7.92 3.63
N VAL A 11 10.67 6.91 3.10
CA VAL A 11 9.51 6.28 3.75
C VAL A 11 9.83 4.82 4.00
N VAL A 12 9.73 4.37 5.25
CA VAL A 12 9.94 2.97 5.65
C VAL A 12 8.60 2.38 6.02
N ILE A 13 8.24 1.26 5.40
CA ILE A 13 6.97 0.57 5.64
C ILE A 13 7.27 -0.85 6.13
N ASP A 14 6.98 -1.11 7.40
CA ASP A 14 7.06 -2.45 7.99
C ASP A 14 5.70 -3.12 7.95
N THR A 15 5.56 -4.23 7.22
CA THR A 15 4.28 -4.95 7.11
C THR A 15 3.91 -5.68 8.40
N ALA A 16 4.86 -5.95 9.30
CA ALA A 16 4.59 -6.61 10.58
C ALA A 16 3.69 -5.75 11.49
N CYS A 17 3.74 -4.42 11.37
CA CYS A 17 2.88 -3.55 12.17
C CYS A 17 1.38 -3.78 11.89
N LEU A 18 1.03 -4.28 10.70
CA LEU A 18 -0.36 -4.57 10.31
C LEU A 18 -0.98 -5.70 11.12
N GLN A 19 -0.17 -6.58 11.72
CA GLN A 19 -0.67 -7.67 12.58
C GLN A 19 -1.34 -7.15 13.86
N THR A 20 -0.98 -5.95 14.30
CA THR A 20 -1.55 -5.32 15.50
C THR A 20 -2.74 -4.40 15.18
N LEU A 21 -3.03 -4.17 13.90
CA LEU A 21 -4.05 -3.24 13.46
C LEU A 21 -5.44 -3.90 13.54
N PRO A 22 -6.49 -3.19 14.03
CA PRO A 22 -7.84 -3.72 14.01
C PRO A 22 -8.30 -4.05 12.58
N ALA A 23 -8.98 -5.19 12.39
CA ALA A 23 -9.43 -5.66 11.07
C ALA A 23 -10.27 -4.62 10.31
N ARG A 24 -11.04 -3.78 11.02
CA ARG A 24 -11.83 -2.69 10.42
C ARG A 24 -10.96 -1.62 9.76
N GLU A 25 -9.82 -1.29 10.38
CA GLU A 25 -8.89 -0.30 9.83
C GLU A 25 -8.12 -0.87 8.64
N LEU A 26 -7.77 -2.17 8.67
CA LEU A 26 -7.21 -2.87 7.52
C LEU A 26 -8.17 -2.84 6.32
N ALA A 27 -9.44 -3.16 6.55
CA ALA A 27 -10.48 -3.10 5.51
C ALA A 27 -10.67 -1.68 4.95
N SER A 28 -10.60 -0.66 5.82
CA SER A 28 -10.64 0.75 5.42
C SER A 28 -9.46 1.09 4.49
N GLY A 29 -8.25 0.63 4.83
CA GLY A 29 -7.07 0.80 3.97
C GLY A 29 -7.19 0.07 2.63
N LEU A 30 -7.74 -1.15 2.61
CA LEU A 30 -7.96 -1.91 1.38
C LEU A 30 -8.97 -1.24 0.44
N ALA A 31 -9.96 -0.49 0.96
CA ALA A 31 -10.87 0.28 0.12
C ALA A 31 -10.13 1.33 -0.72
N GLU A 32 -9.13 2.00 -0.14
CA GLU A 32 -8.27 2.95 -0.85
C GLU A 32 -7.38 2.26 -1.91
N VAL A 33 -6.91 1.04 -1.62
CA VAL A 33 -6.16 0.21 -2.58
C VAL A 33 -7.02 -0.15 -3.78
N ILE A 34 -8.24 -0.63 -3.55
CA ILE A 34 -9.21 -0.99 -4.61
C ILE A 34 -9.51 0.22 -5.49
N LYS A 35 -9.66 1.41 -4.89
CA LYS A 35 -9.85 2.67 -5.63
C LYS A 35 -8.73 2.94 -6.63
N TYR A 36 -7.46 2.69 -6.27
CA TYR A 36 -6.36 2.84 -7.22
C TYR A 36 -6.47 1.87 -8.40
N GLY A 37 -6.90 0.63 -8.17
CA GLY A 37 -7.15 -0.35 -9.23
C GLY A 37 -8.25 0.14 -10.20
N ILE A 38 -9.37 0.64 -9.67
CA ILE A 38 -10.49 1.10 -10.50
C ILE A 38 -10.11 2.33 -11.35
N ILE A 39 -9.39 3.30 -10.77
CA ILE A 39 -9.17 4.60 -11.41
C ILE A 39 -7.91 4.61 -12.29
N LEU A 40 -6.86 3.88 -11.91
CA LEU A 40 -5.53 4.05 -12.50
C LEU A 40 -4.97 2.79 -13.17
N ASP A 41 -5.41 1.58 -12.79
CA ASP A 41 -4.80 0.34 -13.26
C ASP A 41 -5.74 -0.88 -13.17
N GLY A 42 -6.41 -1.19 -14.29
CA GLY A 42 -7.31 -2.34 -14.38
C GLY A 42 -6.62 -3.71 -14.24
N ALA A 43 -5.33 -3.82 -14.59
CA ALA A 43 -4.58 -5.06 -14.38
C ALA A 43 -4.27 -5.27 -12.89
N PHE A 44 -3.98 -4.17 -12.16
CA PHE A 44 -3.87 -4.22 -10.72
C PHE A 44 -5.20 -4.57 -10.05
N PHE A 45 -6.33 -4.07 -10.57
CA PHE A 45 -7.65 -4.46 -10.08
C PHE A 45 -7.91 -5.98 -10.21
N GLN A 46 -7.62 -6.58 -11.36
CA GLN A 46 -7.73 -8.04 -11.53
C GLN A 46 -6.80 -8.81 -10.59
N TRP A 47 -5.59 -8.30 -10.35
CA TRP A 47 -4.68 -8.90 -9.39
C TRP A 47 -5.24 -8.83 -7.96
N LEU A 48 -5.87 -7.72 -7.58
CA LEU A 48 -6.50 -7.56 -6.26
C LEU A 48 -7.64 -8.58 -6.06
N GLU A 49 -8.48 -8.80 -7.06
CA GLU A 49 -9.56 -9.80 -6.99
C GLU A 49 -9.01 -11.21 -6.74
N GLN A 50 -7.88 -11.55 -7.34
CA GLN A 50 -7.24 -12.87 -7.20
C GLN A 50 -6.47 -13.05 -5.89
N ASN A 51 -6.04 -11.95 -5.25
CA ASN A 51 -5.16 -11.98 -4.08
C ASN A 51 -5.81 -11.39 -2.83
N LEU A 52 -7.11 -11.10 -2.86
CA LEU A 52 -7.82 -10.45 -1.75
C LEU A 52 -7.74 -11.28 -0.46
N ASP A 53 -7.91 -12.60 -0.56
CA ASP A 53 -7.81 -13.51 0.59
C ASP A 53 -6.41 -13.51 1.19
N ALA A 54 -5.37 -13.47 0.35
CA ALA A 54 -3.98 -13.39 0.81
C ALA A 54 -3.68 -12.05 1.51
N LEU A 55 -4.25 -10.94 1.01
CA LEU A 55 -4.13 -9.62 1.63
C LEU A 55 -4.84 -9.58 3.00
N LEU A 56 -6.03 -10.18 3.11
CA LEU A 56 -6.76 -10.28 4.37
C LEU A 56 -6.07 -11.22 5.37
N ALA A 57 -5.38 -12.25 4.88
CA ALA A 57 -4.54 -13.13 5.68
C ALA A 57 -3.18 -12.51 6.07
N LEU A 58 -2.92 -11.25 5.68
CA LEU A 58 -1.66 -10.53 5.91
C LEU A 58 -0.44 -11.26 5.33
N ASP A 59 -0.58 -11.88 4.16
CA ASP A 59 0.55 -12.49 3.46
C ASP A 59 1.61 -11.43 3.11
N GLU A 60 2.86 -11.67 3.51
CA GLU A 60 3.96 -10.71 3.36
C GLU A 60 4.22 -10.35 1.89
N GLN A 61 4.12 -11.33 0.99
CA GLN A 61 4.43 -11.14 -0.42
C GLN A 61 3.33 -10.34 -1.12
N ALA A 62 2.07 -10.70 -0.88
CA ALA A 62 0.91 -10.00 -1.40
C ALA A 62 0.89 -8.54 -0.88
N LEU A 63 1.12 -8.33 0.42
CA LEU A 63 1.15 -7.00 1.01
C LEU A 63 2.28 -6.15 0.44
N ALA A 64 3.50 -6.69 0.34
CA ALA A 64 4.64 -5.96 -0.19
C ALA A 64 4.41 -5.51 -1.65
N TYR A 65 3.85 -6.40 -2.48
CA TYR A 65 3.48 -6.06 -3.86
C TYR A 65 2.39 -4.98 -3.90
N CYS A 66 1.32 -5.15 -3.13
CA CYS A 66 0.20 -4.22 -3.07
C CYS A 66 0.65 -2.80 -2.67
N ILE A 67 1.42 -2.69 -1.58
CA ILE A 67 1.94 -1.41 -1.07
C ILE A 67 2.83 -0.75 -2.12
N ARG A 68 3.77 -1.51 -2.69
CA ARG A 68 4.66 -1.02 -3.73
C ARG A 68 3.87 -0.47 -4.93
N ARG A 69 2.89 -1.23 -5.42
CA ARG A 69 2.12 -0.84 -6.60
C ARG A 69 1.30 0.43 -6.35
N CYS A 70 0.68 0.55 -5.18
CA CYS A 70 -0.02 1.76 -4.77
C CYS A 70 0.92 2.99 -4.71
N CYS A 71 2.13 2.82 -4.16
CA CYS A 71 3.13 3.89 -4.15
C CYS A 71 3.57 4.28 -5.57
N GLU A 72 3.80 3.33 -6.47
CA GLU A 72 4.12 3.60 -7.87
C GLU A 72 3.00 4.34 -8.59
N LEU A 73 1.74 3.92 -8.42
CA LEU A 73 0.58 4.57 -9.03
C LEU A 73 0.41 6.01 -8.54
N LYS A 74 0.66 6.27 -7.25
CA LYS A 74 0.62 7.63 -6.68
C LYS A 74 1.83 8.48 -7.09
N ALA A 75 3.01 7.87 -7.24
CA ALA A 75 4.22 8.56 -7.68
C ALA A 75 4.20 8.91 -9.19
N LYS A 76 3.30 8.33 -9.99
CA LYS A 76 3.12 8.80 -11.38
C LYS A 76 2.56 10.22 -11.45
N SER A 77 1.80 10.64 -10.45
CA SER A 77 1.17 11.98 -10.39
C SER A 77 1.91 12.97 -9.48
N TRP A 78 2.98 12.56 -8.81
CA TRP A 78 3.75 13.38 -7.87
C TRP A 78 5.27 13.12 -8.01
N PRO A 79 6.17 14.05 -7.66
CA PRO A 79 7.61 13.81 -7.68
C PRO A 79 8.04 12.52 -6.96
N PRO A 80 9.13 11.87 -7.45
CA PRO A 80 9.55 10.55 -7.01
C PRO A 80 9.87 10.52 -5.51
N MET A 81 9.34 9.51 -4.83
CA MET A 81 9.49 9.33 -3.38
C MET A 81 10.33 8.07 -3.12
N ASN A 82 11.31 8.16 -2.21
CA ASN A 82 12.19 7.04 -1.86
C ASN A 82 11.50 6.12 -0.84
N VAL A 83 10.71 5.16 -1.32
CA VAL A 83 9.95 4.20 -0.49
C VAL A 83 10.72 2.89 -0.35
N LYS A 84 10.90 2.44 0.90
CA LYS A 84 11.51 1.15 1.25
C LYS A 84 10.52 0.33 2.06
N THR A 85 10.13 -0.82 1.53
CA THR A 85 9.36 -1.82 2.30
C THR A 85 10.33 -2.71 3.06
N VAL A 86 10.12 -2.85 4.36
CA VAL A 86 10.91 -3.72 5.23
C VAL A 86 10.01 -4.87 5.65
N SER A 87 10.30 -6.07 5.16
CA SER A 87 9.76 -7.32 5.71
C SER A 87 10.58 -7.62 6.97
N GLY A 88 9.93 -7.92 8.08
CA GLY A 88 10.53 -8.07 9.43
C GLY A 88 11.53 -9.21 9.62
N ARG A 89 12.31 -9.57 8.60
CA ARG A 89 13.47 -10.45 8.71
C ARG A 89 14.76 -9.64 8.60
N CYS A 90 15.27 -9.26 9.78
CA CYS A 90 16.73 -9.26 9.98
C CYS A 90 17.25 -10.69 9.87
#